data_AF-A0A379WTQ3-F1
#
_entry.id   AF-A0A379WTQ3-F1
#
_cell.length_a   1.000
_cell.length_b   1.000
_cell.length_c   1.000
_cell.angle_alpha   90.00
_cell.angle_beta   90.00
_cell.angle_gamma   90.00
#
_symmetry.space_group_name_H-M   'P 1'
#
loop_
_entity.id
_entity.type
_entity.pdbx_description
1 polymer ?
#
loop_
_entity_poly.entity_id
_entity_poly.type
_entity_poly.pdbx_seq_one_letter_code
_entity_poly.pdbx_strand_id
1 'polypeptide(L)'
;MLTLEGFCKLRRELDAQPSGFLDSRIRRFQSFAEISTEPGPHFGLGLEAYATWTSPIRKYGDMINHRLLKAVIKGEAIARPQEDITQQMAERRRLNRMAERDVGDWLYARFLNDKAGQIPFRGRNY
;
A
#
# COMPACT_ATOMS: atom_id res chain seq x y z
N MET A 1 13.16 18.20 -0.21
CA MET A 1 11.98 17.39 0.16
C MET A 1 11.68 16.25 -0.83
N LEU A 2 12.25 16.23 -2.04
CA LEU A 2 12.02 15.17 -3.04
C LEU A 2 12.99 13.97 -2.92
N THR A 3 13.91 13.99 -1.96
CA THR A 3 14.85 12.88 -1.70
C THR A 3 14.29 11.95 -0.65
N LEU A 4 14.71 10.67 -0.67
CA LEU A 4 14.31 9.66 0.30
C LEU A 4 14.63 10.11 1.74
N GLU A 5 15.83 10.63 1.97
CA GLU A 5 16.24 11.18 3.26
C GLU A 5 15.35 12.34 3.72
N GLY A 6 15.04 13.27 2.81
CA GLY A 6 14.16 14.40 3.11
C GLY A 6 12.75 13.97 3.49
N PHE A 7 12.21 12.96 2.82
CA PHE A 7 10.92 12.36 3.17
C PHE A 7 10.95 11.70 4.54
N CYS A 8 11.98 10.90 4.83
CA CYS A 8 12.15 10.26 6.14
C CYS A 8 12.28 11.28 7.26
N LYS A 9 13.02 12.38 7.04
CA LYS A 9 13.12 13.48 8.01
C LYS A 9 11.75 14.09 8.27
N LEU A 10 11.00 14.46 7.23
CA LEU A 10 9.66 15.02 7.38
C LEU A 10 8.71 14.05 8.11
N ARG A 11 8.76 12.75 7.79
CA ARG A 11 7.95 11.73 8.45
C ARG A 11 8.22 11.69 9.96
N ARG A 12 9.49 11.69 10.37
CA ARG A 12 9.88 11.71 11.79
C ARG A 12 9.39 12.98 12.51
N GLU A 13 9.51 14.14 11.87
CA GLU A 13 9.03 15.41 12.43
C GLU A 13 7.50 15.42 12.63
N LEU A 14 6.76 14.86 11.68
CA LEU A 14 5.30 14.73 11.77
C LEU A 14 4.88 13.73 12.84
N ASP A 15 5.62 12.63 13.01
CA ASP A 15 5.35 11.61 14.03
C ASP A 15 5.66 12.11 15.45
N ALA A 16 6.59 13.07 15.59
CA ALA A 16 6.91 13.73 16.84
C ALA A 16 5.87 14.77 17.30
N GLN A 17 4.88 15.10 16.45
CA GLN A 17 3.86 16.09 16.80
C GLN A 17 2.89 15.55 17.86
N PRO A 18 2.35 16.42 18.75
CA PRO A 18 1.39 16.01 19.78
C PRO A 18 0.09 15.41 19.24
N SER A 19 -0.29 15.76 18.00
CA SER A 19 -1.45 15.22 17.31
C SER A 19 -1.17 14.96 15.84
N GLY A 20 -1.98 14.07 15.24
CA GLY A 20 -1.94 13.79 13.80
C GLY A 20 -2.54 14.88 12.91
N PHE A 21 -2.86 16.06 13.46
CA PHE A 21 -3.50 17.14 12.70
C PHE A 21 -2.69 17.52 11.47
N LEU A 22 -1.40 17.84 11.64
CA LEU A 22 -0.53 18.25 10.52
C LEU A 22 -0.37 17.16 9.48
N ASP A 23 -0.20 15.91 9.92
CA ASP A 23 -0.17 14.75 9.02
C ASP A 23 -1.45 14.66 8.18
N SER A 24 -2.63 14.83 8.80
CA SER A 24 -3.92 14.78 8.10
C SER A 24 -4.03 15.85 7.00
N ARG A 25 -3.48 17.06 7.21
CA ARG A 25 -3.53 18.16 6.24
C ARG A 25 -2.68 17.90 5.00
N ILE A 26 -1.62 17.11 5.12
CA ILE A 26 -0.72 16.82 4.02
C ILE A 26 -1.04 15.51 3.28
N ARG A 27 -1.95 14.67 3.81
CA ARG A 27 -2.32 13.36 3.19
C ARG A 27 -2.71 13.47 1.72
N ARG A 28 -3.39 14.56 1.33
CA ARG A 28 -3.79 14.81 -0.07
C ARG A 28 -2.61 14.99 -1.04
N PHE A 29 -1.41 15.25 -0.52
CA PHE A 29 -0.20 15.41 -1.32
C PHE A 29 0.67 14.13 -1.35
N GLN A 30 0.24 13.06 -0.68
CA GLN A 30 0.97 11.80 -0.66
C GLN A 30 0.56 10.93 -1.85
N SER A 31 1.56 10.43 -2.58
CA SER A 31 1.34 9.44 -3.65
C SER A 31 1.09 8.06 -3.09
N PHE A 32 0.38 7.22 -3.85
CA PHE A 32 0.19 5.82 -3.52
C PHE A 32 1.38 4.97 -3.98
N ALA A 33 1.62 3.83 -3.32
CA ALA A 33 2.63 2.88 -3.76
C ALA A 33 2.18 2.15 -5.04
N GLU A 34 2.98 2.26 -6.09
CA GLU A 34 2.78 1.67 -7.41
C GLU A 34 3.58 0.37 -7.60
N ILE A 35 3.22 -0.40 -8.63
CA ILE A 35 3.92 -1.64 -9.01
C ILE A 35 4.77 -1.31 -10.23
N SER A 36 6.08 -1.52 -10.13
CA SER A 36 7.05 -1.26 -11.20
C SER A 36 7.82 -2.54 -11.57
N THR A 37 8.28 -2.63 -12.81
CA THR A 37 9.26 -3.64 -13.26
C THR A 37 10.71 -3.18 -13.11
N GLU A 38 10.92 -1.89 -12.79
CA GLU A 38 12.23 -1.31 -12.52
C GLU A 38 12.47 -1.14 -11.01
N PRO A 39 13.71 -1.30 -10.53
CA PRO A 39 14.10 -0.92 -9.18
C PRO A 39 13.83 0.57 -8.93
N GLY A 40 13.36 0.90 -7.72
CA GLY A 40 13.14 2.28 -7.33
C GLY A 40 12.79 2.44 -5.85
N PRO A 41 12.93 3.66 -5.32
CA PRO A 41 12.77 3.93 -3.90
C PRO A 41 11.33 3.74 -3.43
N HIS A 42 11.18 3.04 -2.31
CA HIS A 42 9.92 2.93 -1.59
C HIS A 42 9.90 3.94 -0.43
N PHE A 43 9.50 5.18 -0.74
CA PHE A 43 9.49 6.31 0.21
C PHE A 43 8.76 6.01 1.52
N GLY A 44 7.57 5.40 1.46
CA GLY A 44 6.79 5.05 2.65
C GLY A 44 7.46 4.03 3.58
N LEU A 45 8.49 3.32 3.13
CA LEU A 45 9.28 2.39 3.93
C LEU A 45 10.71 2.92 4.21
N GLY A 46 11.11 4.04 3.61
CA GLY A 46 12.47 4.55 3.73
C GLY A 46 13.54 3.68 3.06
N LEU A 47 13.20 2.93 2.00
CA LEU A 47 14.11 1.99 1.32
C LEU A 47 14.42 2.46 -0.11
N GLU A 48 15.65 2.20 -0.58
CA GLU A 48 16.09 2.51 -1.95
C GLU A 48 15.51 1.58 -3.02
N ALA A 49 15.21 0.33 -2.64
CA ALA A 49 14.53 -0.64 -3.48
C ALA A 49 13.71 -1.58 -2.59
N TYR A 50 12.56 -2.01 -3.09
CA TYR A 50 11.70 -2.97 -2.38
C TYR A 50 10.92 -3.85 -3.35
N ALA A 51 11.00 -5.16 -3.15
CA ALA A 51 10.23 -6.15 -3.89
C ALA A 51 9.69 -7.23 -2.94
N THR A 52 8.43 -7.63 -3.12
CA THR A 52 7.80 -8.66 -2.30
C THR A 52 7.91 -10.04 -2.95
N TRP A 53 8.21 -11.07 -2.15
CA TRP A 53 8.24 -12.46 -2.61
C TRP A 53 7.77 -13.44 -1.52
N THR A 54 7.24 -12.95 -0.40
CA THR A 54 6.94 -13.76 0.78
C THR A 54 5.51 -14.30 0.82
N SER A 55 4.66 -13.97 -0.16
CA SER A 55 3.24 -14.34 -0.22
C SER A 55 2.78 -14.84 -1.60
N PRO A 56 3.50 -15.77 -2.27
CA PRO A 56 3.19 -16.20 -3.64
C PRO A 56 1.83 -16.88 -3.80
N ILE A 57 1.28 -17.49 -2.75
CA ILE A 57 -0.04 -18.14 -2.77
C ILE A 57 -1.17 -17.13 -3.03
N ARG A 58 -1.02 -15.89 -2.57
CA ARG A 58 -2.08 -14.85 -2.57
C ARG A 58 -1.68 -13.59 -3.34
N LYS A 59 -0.50 -13.56 -3.95
CA LYS A 59 0.01 -12.43 -4.75
C LYS A 59 0.73 -12.96 -5.98
N TYR A 60 0.17 -12.67 -7.16
CA TYR A 60 0.78 -13.08 -8.43
C TYR A 60 2.17 -12.48 -8.63
N GLY A 61 2.39 -11.22 -8.22
CA GLY A 61 3.71 -10.57 -8.27
C GLY A 61 4.79 -11.31 -7.48
N ASP A 62 4.45 -11.84 -6.30
CA ASP A 62 5.38 -12.65 -5.50
C ASP A 62 5.70 -13.98 -6.21
N MET A 63 4.74 -14.58 -6.93
CA MET A 63 4.99 -15.77 -7.75
C MET A 63 5.92 -15.46 -8.94
N ILE A 64 5.77 -14.30 -9.58
CA ILE A 64 6.72 -13.84 -10.61
C ILE A 64 8.12 -13.74 -10.01
N ASN A 65 8.27 -13.06 -8.86
CA ASN A 65 9.56 -12.92 -8.19
C ASN A 65 10.15 -14.27 -7.78
N HIS A 66 9.34 -15.24 -7.34
CA HIS A 66 9.80 -16.62 -7.11
C HIS A 66 10.40 -17.27 -8.36
N ARG A 67 9.76 -17.09 -9.53
CA ARG A 67 10.27 -17.64 -10.80
C ARG A 67 11.59 -16.97 -11.19
N LEU A 68 11.67 -15.64 -11.08
CA LEU A 68 12.90 -14.88 -11.35
C LEU A 68 14.04 -15.29 -10.43
N LEU A 69 13.80 -15.39 -9.11
CA LEU A 69 14.79 -15.83 -8.14
C LEU A 69 15.27 -17.26 -8.40
N LYS A 70 14.38 -18.18 -8.78
CA LYS A 70 14.76 -19.55 -9.16
C LYS A 70 15.63 -19.58 -10.41
N ALA A 71 15.34 -18.75 -11.42
CA ALA A 71 16.16 -18.64 -12.63
C ALA A 71 17.57 -18.12 -12.29
N VAL A 72 17.68 -17.11 -11.41
CA VAL A 72 18.97 -16.61 -10.90
C VAL A 72 19.77 -17.74 -10.24
N ILE A 73 19.15 -18.51 -9.33
CA ILE A 73 19.82 -19.60 -8.60
C ILE A 73 20.34 -20.68 -9.56
N LYS A 74 19.62 -20.94 -10.65
CA LYS A 74 19.99 -21.95 -11.64
C LYS A 74 20.91 -21.43 -12.75
N GLY A 75 21.14 -20.12 -12.84
CA GLY A 75 21.86 -19.49 -13.96
C GLY A 75 21.09 -19.55 -15.29
N GLU A 76 19.75 -19.62 -15.24
CA GLU A 76 18.89 -19.61 -16.44
C GLU A 76 18.72 -18.19 -17.00
N ALA A 77 18.39 -18.09 -18.29
CA ALA A 77 18.05 -16.81 -18.90
C ALA A 77 16.79 -16.21 -18.27
N ILE A 78 16.83 -14.91 -17.95
CA ILE A 78 15.73 -14.21 -17.28
C ILE A 78 15.05 -13.28 -18.28
N ALA A 79 13.76 -13.51 -18.49
CA ALA A 79 12.92 -12.59 -19.23
C ALA A 79 12.33 -11.53 -18.29
N ARG A 80 12.42 -10.26 -18.71
CA ARG A 80 11.78 -9.16 -17.99
C ARG A 80 10.25 -9.31 -18.05
N PRO A 81 9.53 -9.15 -16.92
CA PRO A 81 8.07 -9.13 -16.93
C PRO A 81 7.53 -8.00 -17.82
N GLN A 82 6.45 -8.27 -18.56
CA GLN A 82 5.77 -7.28 -19.37
C GLN A 82 5.03 -6.25 -18.49
N GLU A 83 4.96 -5.00 -18.96
CA GLU A 83 4.35 -3.88 -18.20
C GLU A 83 2.82 -3.97 -18.11
N ASP A 84 2.16 -4.64 -19.04
CA ASP A 84 0.71 -4.90 -18.98
C ASP A 84 0.33 -5.71 -17.73
N ILE A 85 1.18 -6.64 -17.31
CA ILE A 85 0.99 -7.43 -16.09
C ILE A 85 1.00 -6.52 -14.85
N THR A 86 1.87 -5.50 -14.79
CA THR A 86 1.89 -4.59 -13.64
C THR A 86 0.64 -3.72 -13.58
N GLN A 87 0.14 -3.26 -14.73
CA GLN A 87 -1.14 -2.53 -14.82
C GLN A 87 -2.32 -3.40 -14.37
N GLN A 88 -2.39 -4.65 -14.83
CA GLN A 88 -3.41 -5.60 -14.40
C GLN A 88 -3.35 -5.87 -12.89
N MET A 89 -2.15 -6.09 -12.35
CA MET A 89 -1.98 -6.29 -10.90
C MET A 89 -2.41 -5.06 -10.10
N ALA A 90 -2.09 -3.85 -10.55
CA ALA A 90 -2.48 -2.60 -9.91
C ALA A 90 -4.01 -2.45 -9.89
N GLU A 91 -4.67 -2.71 -11.03
CA GLU A 91 -6.13 -2.62 -11.14
C GLU A 91 -6.84 -3.66 -10.27
N ARG A 92 -6.39 -4.92 -10.28
CA ARG A 92 -6.95 -5.96 -9.39
C ARG A 92 -6.75 -5.60 -7.91
N ARG A 93 -5.59 -5.04 -7.54
CA ARG A 93 -5.33 -4.56 -6.18
C ARG A 93 -6.30 -3.44 -5.78
N ARG A 94 -6.69 -2.57 -6.73
CA ARG A 94 -7.66 -1.48 -6.50
C ARG A 94 -9.07 -2.03 -6.33
N LEU A 95 -9.52 -2.89 -7.25
CA LEU A 95 -10.85 -3.50 -7.21
C LEU A 95 -11.06 -4.34 -5.95
N ASN A 96 -10.06 -5.13 -5.53
CA ASN A 96 -10.16 -5.91 -4.29
C ASN A 96 -10.34 -5.01 -3.06
N ARG A 97 -9.64 -3.87 -2.98
CA ARG A 97 -9.81 -2.91 -1.88
C ARG A 97 -11.18 -2.25 -1.88
N MET A 98 -11.74 -1.98 -3.06
CA MET A 98 -13.09 -1.42 -3.17
C MET A 98 -14.13 -2.43 -2.71
N ALA A 99 -14.06 -3.67 -3.22
CA ALA A 99 -14.99 -4.72 -2.82
C ALA A 99 -14.96 -4.99 -1.30
N GLU A 100 -13.76 -5.02 -0.69
CA GLU A 100 -13.61 -5.17 0.76
C GLU A 100 -14.25 -3.99 1.51
N ARG A 101 -14.05 -2.77 1.05
CA ARG A 101 -14.66 -1.57 1.64
C ARG A 101 -16.18 -1.59 1.51
N ASP A 102 -16.71 -1.89 0.33
CA ASP A 102 -18.14 -1.86 0.05
C ASP A 102 -18.89 -2.87 0.94
N VAL A 103 -18.33 -4.08 1.09
CA VAL A 103 -18.86 -5.09 2.02
C VAL A 103 -18.77 -4.60 3.46
N GLY A 104 -17.63 -4.02 3.85
CA GLY A 104 -17.44 -3.44 5.19
C GLY A 104 -18.47 -2.36 5.51
N ASP A 105 -18.65 -1.38 4.63
CA ASP A 105 -19.58 -0.27 4.80
C ASP A 105 -21.03 -0.78 4.92
N TRP A 106 -21.42 -1.76 4.10
CA TRP A 106 -22.74 -2.39 4.18
C TRP A 106 -22.96 -3.10 5.53
N LEU A 107 -21.97 -3.87 5.98
CA LEU A 107 -22.05 -4.57 7.27
C LEU A 107 -22.05 -3.60 8.46
N TYR A 108 -21.27 -2.52 8.40
CA TYR A 108 -21.27 -1.47 9.43
C TYR A 108 -22.62 -0.77 9.53
N ALA A 109 -23.23 -0.39 8.40
CA ALA A 109 -24.55 0.23 8.39
C ALA A 109 -25.60 -0.70 9.01
N ARG A 110 -25.58 -1.99 8.64
CA ARG A 110 -26.48 -2.99 9.22
C ARG A 110 -26.25 -3.18 10.72
N PHE A 111 -25.00 -3.24 11.16
CA PHE A 111 -24.66 -3.42 12.58
C PHE A 111 -25.09 -2.22 13.44
N LEU A 112 -24.94 -1.00 12.92
CA LEU A 112 -25.27 0.24 13.64
C LEU A 112 -26.74 0.64 13.54
N ASN A 113 -27.54 -0.02 12.70
CA ASN A 113 -28.96 0.29 12.50
C ASN A 113 -29.73 0.38 13.82
N ASP A 114 -29.54 -0.60 14.70
CA ASP A 114 -30.25 -0.67 15.99
C ASP A 114 -29.65 0.26 17.06
N LYS A 115 -28.56 0.95 16.73
CA LYS A 115 -27.89 1.94 17.58
C LYS A 115 -28.25 3.38 17.18
N ALA A 116 -29.04 3.57 16.14
CA ALA A 116 -29.55 4.88 15.76
C ALA A 116 -30.34 5.52 16.91
N GLY A 117 -29.95 6.74 17.32
CA GLY A 117 -30.57 7.45 18.44
C GLY A 117 -30.05 7.08 19.84
N GLN A 118 -29.10 6.15 19.97
CA GLN A 118 -28.45 5.82 21.25
C GLN A 118 -27.26 6.75 21.56
N ILE A 119 -26.77 6.70 22.81
CA ILE A 119 -25.71 7.52 23.44
C ILE A 119 -24.50 7.76 22.50
N PRO A 120 -23.82 8.93 22.55
CA PRO A 120 -22.73 9.27 21.63
C PRO A 120 -21.56 8.27 21.62
N PHE A 121 -21.14 7.92 20.40
CA PHE A 121 -19.88 7.24 20.14
C PHE A 121 -18.72 8.23 20.21
N ARG A 122 -17.62 7.83 20.86
CA ARG A 122 -16.38 8.64 20.85
C ARG A 122 -15.73 8.56 19.47
N GLY A 123 -15.83 9.62 18.69
CA GLY A 123 -15.13 9.78 17.42
C GLY A 123 -13.64 10.09 17.59
N ARG A 124 -12.87 9.87 16.54
CA ARG A 124 -11.48 10.33 16.47
C ARG A 124 -11.48 11.80 16.03
N ASN A 125 -11.04 12.70 16.90
CA ASN A 125 -10.79 14.11 16.56
C ASN A 125 -9.35 14.21 16.04
N TYR A 126 -9.18 14.72 14.82
CA TYR A 126 -7.85 15.04 14.24
C TYR A 126 -7.49 16.49 14.49
#